data_AF-A0A0Q4Q392-F1
#
_entry.id   AF-A0A0Q4Q392-F1
#
_cell.length_a   1.000
_cell.length_b   1.000
_cell.length_c   1.000
_cell.angle_alpha   90.00
_cell.angle_beta   90.00
_cell.angle_gamma   90.00
#
_symmetry.space_group_name_H-M   'P 1'
#
loop_
_entity.id
_entity.type
_entity.pdbx_description
1 polymer ?
#
loop_
_entity_poly.entity_id
_entity_poly.type
_entity_poly.pdbx_seq_one_letter_code
_entity_poly.pdbx_strand_id
1 'polypeptide(L)'
;MNRSGVSIMPPTMLIVIAAVVGLSAIGGWIFTTWLRVKNGYPLDGAWGQAIYPKRDDETVERVKLLSQENARLKAELGSIKDRLANVERIVTDSSHGLDREIELLRGRTN
;
A
#
# COMPACT_ATOMS: atom_id res chain seq x y z
N MET A 1 34.54 -51.03 -36.03
CA MET A 1 33.41 -50.17 -36.44
C MET A 1 32.14 -50.63 -35.73
N ASN A 2 31.82 -50.04 -34.58
CA ASN A 2 30.55 -50.28 -33.89
C ASN A 2 29.80 -48.95 -33.82
N ARG A 3 28.92 -48.69 -34.80
CA ARG A 3 27.96 -47.58 -34.72
C ARG A 3 26.79 -48.09 -33.91
N SER A 4 26.79 -47.77 -32.62
CA SER A 4 25.65 -47.97 -31.72
C SER A 4 24.40 -47.37 -32.35
N GLY A 5 23.39 -48.21 -32.54
CA GLY A 5 22.10 -47.82 -33.08
C GLY A 5 21.47 -46.77 -32.19
N VAL A 6 21.39 -45.53 -32.70
CA VAL A 6 20.47 -44.54 -32.18
C VAL A 6 19.08 -45.03 -32.57
N SER A 7 18.41 -45.69 -31.62
CA SER A 7 16.98 -46.00 -31.75
C SER A 7 16.24 -44.67 -31.78
N ILE A 8 15.87 -44.25 -32.98
CA ILE A 8 15.10 -43.03 -33.22
C ILE A 8 13.71 -43.32 -32.67
N MET A 9 13.44 -42.84 -31.46
CA MET A 9 12.12 -42.96 -30.83
C MET A 9 11.06 -42.48 -31.82
N PRO A 10 10.00 -43.28 -32.09
CA PRO A 10 8.98 -42.87 -33.03
C PRO A 10 8.36 -41.55 -32.53
N PRO A 11 8.13 -40.56 -33.40
CA PRO A 11 7.68 -39.22 -33.00
C PRO A 11 6.36 -39.26 -32.21
N THR A 12 5.54 -40.28 -32.43
CA THR A 12 4.32 -40.55 -31.65
C THR A 12 4.59 -40.84 -30.18
N MET A 13 5.66 -41.55 -29.84
CA MET A 13 6.01 -41.86 -28.46
C MET A 13 6.48 -40.61 -27.70
N LEU A 14 7.20 -39.72 -28.39
CA LEU A 14 7.58 -38.43 -27.81
C LEU A 14 6.36 -37.56 -27.49
N ILE A 15 5.36 -37.55 -28.38
CA ILE A 15 4.09 -36.83 -28.15
C ILE A 15 3.34 -37.39 -26.93
N VAL A 16 3.27 -38.72 -26.79
CA VAL A 16 2.62 -39.37 -25.65
C VAL A 16 3.34 -39.03 -24.34
N ILE A 17 4.67 -39.10 -24.31
CA ILE A 17 5.46 -38.76 -23.12
C ILE A 17 5.26 -37.28 -22.76
N ALA A 18 5.32 -36.38 -23.74
CA ALA A 18 5.11 -34.95 -23.51
C ALA A 18 3.70 -34.66 -22.96
N ALA A 19 2.67 -35.34 -23.48
CA ALA A 19 1.30 -35.19 -23.00
C ALA A 19 1.14 -35.65 -21.54
N VAL A 20 1.70 -36.81 -21.17
CA VAL A 20 1.64 -37.34 -19.81
C VAL A 20 2.38 -36.45 -18.82
N VAL A 21 3.56 -35.97 -19.20
CA VAL A 21 4.35 -35.05 -18.36
C VAL A 21 3.63 -33.71 -18.19
N GLY A 22 3.05 -33.16 -19.25
CA GLY A 22 2.28 -31.92 -19.20
C GLY A 22 1.06 -32.02 -18.27
N LEU A 23 0.28 -33.10 -18.38
CA LEU A 23 -0.86 -33.35 -17.50
C LEU A 23 -0.44 -33.54 -16.03
N SER A 24 0.67 -34.25 -15.80
CA SER A 24 1.20 -34.47 -14.46
C SER A 24 1.71 -33.18 -13.81
N ALA A 25 2.31 -32.29 -14.59
CA ALA A 25 2.78 -30.98 -14.11
C ALA A 25 1.61 -30.08 -13.68
N ILE A 26 0.51 -30.07 -14.47
CA ILE A 26 -0.71 -29.32 -14.13
C ILE A 26 -1.35 -29.90 -12.86
N GLY A 27 -1.46 -31.23 -12.76
CA GLY A 27 -1.97 -31.91 -11.57
C GLY A 27 -1.13 -31.61 -10.32
N GLY A 28 0.19 -31.62 -10.45
CA GLY A 28 1.12 -31.25 -9.37
C GLY A 28 0.93 -29.81 -8.91
N TRP A 29 0.79 -28.86 -9.84
CA TRP A 29 0.56 -27.46 -9.51
C TRP A 29 -0.77 -27.25 -8.75
N ILE A 30 -1.87 -27.84 -9.25
CA ILE A 30 -3.18 -27.79 -8.58
C ILE A 30 -3.11 -28.41 -7.19
N PHE A 31 -2.44 -29.55 -7.03
CA PHE A 31 -2.28 -30.19 -5.73
C PHE A 31 -1.52 -29.31 -4.74
N THR A 32 -0.43 -28.66 -5.17
CA THR A 32 0.29 -27.72 -4.30
C THR A 32 -0.54 -26.49 -3.93
N THR A 33 -1.35 -25.96 -4.86
CA THR A 33 -2.26 -24.84 -4.57
C THR A 33 -3.38 -25.28 -3.61
N TRP A 34 -3.96 -26.47 -3.80
CA TRP A 34 -4.97 -27.03 -2.90
C TRP A 34 -4.41 -27.25 -1.49
N LEU A 35 -3.18 -27.78 -1.38
CA LEU A 35 -2.52 -27.99 -0.09
C LEU A 35 -2.26 -26.66 0.63
N ARG A 36 -1.82 -25.62 -0.09
CA ARG A 36 -1.62 -24.26 0.48
C ARG A 36 -2.94 -23.66 0.97
N VAL A 37 -4.00 -23.78 0.18
CA VAL A 37 -5.35 -23.31 0.54
C VAL A 37 -5.88 -24.04 1.77
N LYS A 38 -5.75 -25.37 1.82
CA LYS A 38 -6.22 -26.18 2.95
C LYS A 38 -5.42 -25.95 4.23
N ASN A 39 -4.11 -25.71 4.11
CA ASN A 39 -3.21 -25.43 5.24
C ASN A 39 -3.18 -23.95 5.65
N GLY A 40 -4.03 -23.09 5.07
CA GLY A 40 -4.19 -21.70 5.50
C GLY A 40 -3.04 -20.77 5.12
N TYR A 41 -2.16 -21.17 4.19
CA TYR A 41 -1.17 -20.26 3.64
C TYR A 41 -1.88 -19.29 2.68
N PRO A 42 -1.76 -17.97 2.89
CA PRO A 42 -2.32 -17.01 1.96
C PRO A 42 -1.74 -17.29 0.57
N LEU A 43 -2.62 -17.34 -0.43
CA LEU A 43 -2.20 -17.29 -1.82
C LEU A 43 -1.76 -15.85 -2.07
N ASP A 44 -0.54 -15.53 -1.68
CA ASP A 44 0.09 -14.25 -1.99
C ASP A 44 0.15 -14.14 -3.52
N GLY A 45 -0.78 -13.39 -4.08
CA GLY A 45 -0.54 -12.77 -5.37
C GLY A 45 0.76 -11.98 -5.24
N ALA A 46 1.64 -12.07 -6.23
CA ALA A 46 2.92 -11.36 -6.28
C ALA A 46 2.81 -9.81 -6.17
N TRP A 47 1.61 -9.29 -5.95
CA TRP A 47 1.21 -7.89 -5.85
C TRP A 47 0.21 -7.67 -4.69
N GLY A 48 0.53 -8.15 -3.50
CA GLY A 48 0.01 -7.59 -2.24
C GLY A 48 -1.50 -7.60 -2.01
N GLN A 49 -2.27 -8.42 -2.73
CA GLN A 49 -3.69 -8.62 -2.45
C GLN A 49 -3.84 -9.71 -1.37
N ALA A 50 -3.84 -9.27 -0.12
CA ALA A 50 -4.34 -10.06 1.00
C ALA A 50 -5.85 -10.26 0.83
N ILE A 51 -6.25 -11.23 0.00
CA ILE A 51 -7.63 -11.74 0.02
C ILE A 51 -7.72 -12.69 1.21
N TYR A 52 -7.93 -12.11 2.40
CA TYR A 52 -8.59 -12.78 3.50
C TYR A 52 -9.95 -12.12 3.69
N PRO A 53 -11.07 -12.72 3.25
CA PRO A 53 -12.36 -12.44 3.85
C PRO A 53 -12.40 -13.19 5.18
N LYS A 54 -11.57 -12.78 6.14
CA LYS A 54 -11.78 -13.17 7.53
C LYS A 54 -12.83 -12.24 8.10
N ARG A 55 -13.90 -12.86 8.56
CA ARG A 55 -14.90 -12.25 9.44
C ARG A 55 -14.15 -11.80 10.70
N ASP A 56 -13.89 -10.51 10.85
CA ASP A 56 -13.31 -9.91 12.06
C ASP A 56 -14.12 -8.67 12.42
N ASP A 57 -15.22 -8.84 13.17
CA ASP A 57 -15.93 -7.71 13.80
C ASP A 57 -14.95 -6.83 14.62
N GLU A 58 -13.89 -7.45 15.15
CA GLU A 58 -12.79 -6.80 15.86
C GLU A 58 -11.93 -5.89 14.97
N THR A 59 -11.70 -6.25 13.71
CA THR A 59 -10.94 -5.41 12.76
C THR A 59 -11.79 -4.22 12.30
N VAL A 60 -13.10 -4.42 12.12
CA VAL A 60 -14.04 -3.32 11.84
C VAL A 60 -14.14 -2.36 13.03
N GLU A 61 -14.16 -2.87 14.25
CA GLU A 61 -14.17 -2.05 15.46
C GLU A 61 -12.86 -1.25 15.62
N ARG A 62 -11.69 -1.86 15.38
CA ARG A 62 -10.40 -1.15 15.37
C ARG A 62 -10.32 -0.10 14.27
N VAL A 63 -10.84 -0.36 13.07
CA VAL A 63 -10.91 0.65 12.00
C VAL A 63 -11.83 1.81 12.39
N LYS A 64 -12.93 1.55 13.10
CA LYS A 64 -13.82 2.58 13.63
C LYS A 64 -13.13 3.43 14.72
N LEU A 65 -12.42 2.81 15.65
CA LEU A 65 -11.63 3.51 16.67
C LEU A 65 -10.52 4.38 16.03
N LEU A 66 -9.77 3.85 15.07
CA LEU A 66 -8.75 4.61 14.34
C LEU A 66 -9.34 5.74 13.49
N SER A 67 -10.53 5.55 12.92
CA SER A 67 -11.24 6.61 12.18
C SER A 67 -11.67 7.75 13.12
N GLN A 68 -12.09 7.43 14.34
CA GLN A 68 -12.40 8.42 15.38
C GLN A 68 -11.14 9.17 15.85
N GLU A 69 -10.02 8.47 16.04
CA GLU A 69 -8.74 9.09 16.37
C GLU A 69 -8.26 10.05 15.26
N ASN A 70 -8.39 9.64 13.99
CA ASN A 70 -8.07 10.51 12.85
C ASN A 70 -8.97 11.76 12.79
N ALA A 71 -10.26 11.63 13.10
CA ALA A 71 -11.17 12.77 13.16
C ALA A 71 -10.78 13.75 14.28
N ARG A 72 -10.38 13.24 15.45
CA ARG A 72 -9.89 14.04 16.57
C ARG A 72 -8.58 14.75 16.24
N LEU A 73 -7.60 14.04 15.66
CA LEU A 73 -6.34 14.63 15.23
C LEU A 73 -6.56 15.73 14.19
N LYS A 74 -7.50 15.53 13.25
CA LYS A 74 -7.83 16.54 12.25
C LYS A 74 -8.47 17.79 12.86
N ALA A 75 -9.29 17.63 13.90
CA ALA A 75 -9.85 18.76 14.66
C ALA A 75 -8.77 19.50 15.45
N GLU A 76 -7.86 18.77 16.11
CA GLU A 76 -6.73 19.34 16.84
C GLU A 76 -5.80 20.12 15.90
N LEU A 77 -5.46 19.54 14.74
CA LEU A 77 -4.71 20.23 13.69
C LEU A 77 -5.43 21.47 13.16
N GLY A 78 -6.77 21.44 13.05
CA GLY A 78 -7.57 22.61 12.70
C GLY A 78 -7.38 23.75 13.70
N SER A 79 -7.50 23.45 15.00
CA SER A 79 -7.32 24.46 16.06
C SER A 79 -5.92 25.07 16.08
N ILE A 80 -4.90 24.28 15.77
CA ILE A 80 -3.51 24.76 15.66
C ILE A 80 -3.36 25.67 14.44
N LYS A 81 -3.97 25.34 13.31
CA LYS A 81 -3.98 26.19 12.11
C LYS A 81 -4.65 27.54 12.37
N ASP A 82 -5.79 27.57 13.05
CA ASP A 82 -6.49 28.81 13.37
C ASP A 82 -5.65 29.73 14.26
N ARG A 83 -4.91 29.15 15.22
CA ARG A 83 -3.97 29.88 16.06
C ARG A 83 -2.77 30.39 15.27
N LEU A 84 -2.22 29.59 14.36
CA LEU A 84 -1.13 30.01 13.50
C LEU A 84 -1.56 31.17 12.59
N ALA A 85 -2.76 31.12 12.01
CA ALA A 85 -3.31 32.23 11.21
C ALA A 85 -3.48 33.50 12.04
N ASN A 86 -3.92 33.39 13.30
CA ASN A 86 -3.99 34.54 14.21
C ASN A 86 -2.60 35.11 14.53
N VAL A 87 -1.60 34.26 14.73
CA VAL A 87 -0.21 34.70 14.97
C VAL A 87 0.35 35.38 13.73
N GLU A 88 0.16 34.79 12.55
CA GLU A 88 0.56 35.38 11.27
C GLU A 88 -0.03 36.78 11.10
N ARG A 89 -1.34 36.93 11.34
CA ARG A 89 -2.02 38.23 11.30
C ARG A 89 -1.41 39.23 12.28
N ILE A 90 -1.15 38.85 13.53
CA ILE A 90 -0.56 39.75 14.54
C ILE A 90 0.83 40.21 14.09
N VAL A 91 1.66 39.30 13.62
CA VAL A 91 3.03 39.61 13.19
C VAL A 91 2.99 40.57 12.00
N THR A 92 2.17 40.27 10.98
CA THR A 92 2.06 41.11 9.78
C THR A 92 1.44 42.47 10.08
N ASP A 93 0.34 42.54 10.82
CA ASP A 93 -0.34 43.80 11.14
C ASP A 93 0.50 44.68 12.07
N SER A 94 1.20 44.08 13.05
CA SER A 94 2.06 44.81 14.00
C SER A 94 3.26 45.47 13.31
N SER A 95 3.95 44.76 12.41
CA SER A 95 5.08 45.33 11.67
C SER A 95 4.65 46.54 10.83
N HIS A 96 3.55 46.45 10.10
CA HIS A 96 3.05 47.57 9.30
C HIS A 96 2.51 48.74 10.14
N GLY A 97 1.98 48.46 11.34
CA GLY A 97 1.56 49.49 12.29
C GLY A 97 2.74 50.30 12.82
N LEU A 98 3.78 49.61 13.29
CA LEU A 98 5.00 50.22 13.83
C LEU A 98 5.74 51.07 12.78
N ASP A 99 5.89 50.58 11.55
CA ASP A 99 6.57 51.33 10.49
C ASP A 99 5.86 52.66 10.19
N ARG A 100 4.52 52.66 10.19
CA ARG A 100 3.72 53.89 10.00
C ARG A 100 3.86 54.84 11.20
N GLU A 101 3.83 54.32 12.42
CA GLU A 101 4.02 55.12 13.63
C GLU A 101 5.41 55.77 13.67
N ILE A 102 6.45 55.04 13.27
CA ILE A 102 7.82 55.55 13.17
C ILE A 102 7.90 56.69 12.15
N GLU A 103 7.33 56.53 10.95
CA GLU A 103 7.35 57.58 9.93
C GLU A 103 6.59 58.85 10.38
N LEU A 104 5.47 58.69 11.08
CA LEU A 104 4.72 59.81 11.66
C LEU A 104 5.48 60.56 12.75
N LEU A 105 6.27 59.87 13.57
CA LEU A 105 7.15 60.50 14.56
C LEU A 105 8.35 61.19 13.90
N ARG A 106 8.88 60.61 12.82
CA ARG A 106 10.01 61.17 12.07
C ARG A 106 9.64 62.45 11.33
N GLY A 107 8.46 62.51 10.69
CA GLY A 107 7.96 63.70 10.01
C GLY A 107 7.53 64.84 10.93
N ARG A 108 7.25 64.58 12.21
CA ARG A 108 6.91 65.60 13.22
C ARG A 108 8.13 66.29 13.84
N THR A 109 9.26 65.58 13.86
CA THR A 109 10.47 66.01 14.57
C THR A 109 11.44 66.79 13.65
N ASN A 110 11.11 66.93 12.37
CA ASN A 110 11.85 67.67 11.35
C ASN A 110 11.01 68.86 10.85
#